data_AF-A0A1J3K227-F1
#
_entry.id   AF-A0A1J3K227-F1
#
_cell.length_a   1.000
_cell.length_b   1.000
_cell.length_c   1.000
_cell.angle_alpha   90.00
_cell.angle_beta   90.00
_cell.angle_gamma   90.00
#
_symmetry.space_group_name_H-M   'P 1'
#
loop_
_entity.id
_entity.type
_entity.pdbx_description
1 polymer ?
#
loop_
_entity_poly.entity_id
_entity_poly.type
_entity_poly.pdbx_seq_one_letter_code
_entity_poly.pdbx_strand_id
1 'polypeptide(L)'
;MATTTNRNSKKNDGGLSSLTPRQISVEKFTEARAAELESLHSVISNRLNKDFRSKRNQRRRTNAFTNQPGNKRRNPKRPRSESSIGQASGGGDHETKIPRRVKRRMELKGNPESGFYTSGDGTKRLRTHVWHAKRFSMTKLWGFHIPLGLHGRGKGSRDVLKKSRQGVLVHDASYHIAVQLEGPERSLLSILNKLLEPSPSSHSKEALDSILTGRSYGNAMLYHVEPPVSQVVAPVTYMWRPSQLPMRRDEGKGGDCVGNDGPVSNGDYVDFRKLWVWIHASSFSEGYASLKQACQRQMNETGVLVGCSSLEGQLAKLEIFGSKASHLLQKTLHPVKISSSEDSSMLRKCSTEKAEVKNVADPYKEENISSCAILPLFVMDPRLI
;
A
#
# COMPACT_ATOMS: atom_id res chain seq x y z
N MET A 1 -52.89 62.92 5.83
CA MET A 1 -53.26 62.69 4.41
C MET A 1 -52.01 62.27 3.66
N ALA A 2 -51.86 60.97 3.42
CA ALA A 2 -50.70 60.38 2.78
C ALA A 2 -50.90 60.37 1.26
N THR A 3 -49.97 60.97 0.52
CA THR A 3 -49.96 61.03 -0.94
C THR A 3 -49.56 59.68 -1.53
N THR A 4 -50.51 59.07 -2.23
CA THR A 4 -50.38 57.85 -3.03
C THR A 4 -49.73 58.17 -4.38
N THR A 5 -48.47 57.78 -4.58
CA THR A 5 -47.87 57.71 -5.92
C THR A 5 -47.96 56.27 -6.44
N ASN A 6 -48.94 56.07 -7.31
CA ASN A 6 -49.18 54.85 -8.07
C ASN A 6 -48.10 54.67 -9.15
N ARG A 7 -47.21 53.68 -9.01
CA ARG A 7 -46.30 53.26 -10.09
C ARG A 7 -46.73 51.91 -10.63
N ASN A 8 -47.47 51.96 -11.73
CA ASN A 8 -47.75 50.83 -12.62
C ASN A 8 -46.43 50.26 -13.18
N SER A 9 -45.97 49.11 -12.67
CA SER A 9 -44.99 48.28 -13.41
C SER A 9 -45.73 47.19 -14.18
N LYS A 10 -45.75 47.35 -15.52
CA LYS A 10 -46.13 46.33 -16.50
C LYS A 10 -45.55 44.96 -16.12
N LYS A 11 -46.43 43.96 -15.98
CA LYS A 11 -46.08 42.55 -16.08
C LYS A 11 -45.54 42.28 -17.48
N ASN A 12 -44.26 41.96 -17.59
CA ASN A 12 -43.76 41.15 -18.70
C ASN A 12 -43.70 39.71 -18.19
N ASP A 13 -44.73 38.93 -18.52
CA ASP A 13 -44.63 37.49 -18.60
C ASP A 13 -43.70 37.16 -19.78
N GLY A 14 -42.51 36.64 -19.47
CA GLY A 14 -41.51 36.35 -20.47
C GLY A 14 -40.36 35.52 -19.91
N GLY A 15 -40.47 34.19 -20.07
CA GLY A 15 -39.33 33.28 -20.08
C GLY A 15 -38.91 32.71 -18.73
N LEU A 16 -39.58 31.65 -18.27
CA LEU A 16 -38.98 30.64 -17.39
C LEU A 16 -37.86 29.90 -18.14
N SER A 17 -36.70 30.54 -18.31
CA SER A 17 -35.42 29.83 -18.34
C SER A 17 -34.86 29.94 -16.94
N SER A 18 -34.90 28.82 -16.21
CA SER A 18 -34.57 28.68 -14.80
C SER A 18 -33.08 28.99 -14.55
N LEU A 19 -32.75 30.27 -14.51
CA LEU A 19 -31.52 30.76 -13.90
C LEU A 19 -31.57 30.34 -12.43
N THR A 20 -30.74 29.37 -12.05
CA THR A 20 -30.55 29.01 -10.65
C THR A 20 -30.31 30.30 -9.84
N PRO A 21 -31.09 30.58 -8.79
CA PRO A 21 -31.00 31.86 -8.10
C PRO A 21 -29.59 32.03 -7.52
N ARG A 22 -28.93 33.16 -7.84
CA ARG A 22 -27.59 33.50 -7.32
C ARG A 22 -27.61 33.81 -5.82
N GLN A 23 -28.79 34.12 -5.28
CA GLN A 23 -29.01 34.47 -3.90
C GLN A 23 -30.24 33.73 -3.37
N ILE A 24 -30.12 33.22 -2.14
CA ILE A 24 -31.19 32.53 -1.44
C ILE A 24 -31.69 33.42 -0.30
N SER A 25 -33.00 33.63 -0.22
CA SER A 25 -33.62 34.23 0.96
C SER A 25 -33.68 33.16 2.04
N VAL A 26 -32.88 33.33 3.10
CA VAL A 26 -32.75 32.33 4.17
C VAL A 26 -34.08 32.17 4.92
N GLU A 27 -34.73 33.28 5.26
CA GLU A 27 -35.98 33.31 6.03
C GLU A 27 -37.10 32.51 5.37
N LYS A 28 -37.44 32.85 4.11
CA LYS A 28 -38.49 32.16 3.35
C LYS A 28 -38.20 30.66 3.18
N PHE A 29 -36.94 30.31 3.01
CA PHE A 29 -36.51 28.93 2.86
C PHE A 29 -36.60 28.14 4.17
N THR A 30 -36.32 28.79 5.30
CA THR A 30 -36.42 28.17 6.63
C THR A 30 -37.87 28.04 7.09
N GLU A 31 -38.71 29.05 6.87
CA GLU A 31 -40.12 29.02 7.25
C GLU A 31 -40.88 27.90 6.54
N ALA A 32 -40.70 27.77 5.22
CA ALA A 32 -41.32 26.72 4.43
C ALA A 32 -40.93 25.30 4.87
N ARG A 33 -39.81 25.13 5.60
CA ARG A 33 -39.29 23.84 6.10
C ARG A 33 -39.23 23.74 7.62
N ALA A 34 -39.85 24.66 8.36
CA ALA A 34 -39.73 24.72 9.81
C ALA A 34 -40.15 23.40 10.49
N ALA A 35 -41.32 22.87 10.13
CA ALA A 35 -41.85 21.61 10.68
C ALA A 35 -40.92 20.41 10.39
N GLU A 36 -40.30 20.35 9.20
CA GLU A 36 -39.33 19.31 8.85
C GLU A 36 -38.05 19.42 9.70
N LEU A 37 -37.54 20.64 9.88
CA LEU A 37 -36.33 20.90 10.69
C LEU A 37 -36.56 20.60 12.17
N GLU A 38 -37.74 20.93 12.71
CA GLU A 38 -38.12 20.61 14.09
C GLU A 38 -38.23 19.12 14.32
N SER A 39 -38.89 18.40 13.40
CA SER A 39 -38.97 16.94 13.43
C SER A 39 -37.59 16.30 13.39
N LEU A 40 -36.73 16.73 12.46
CA LEU A 40 -35.35 16.25 12.34
C LEU A 40 -34.53 16.57 13.60
N HIS A 41 -34.66 17.79 14.14
CA HIS A 41 -33.94 18.20 15.34
C HIS A 41 -34.36 17.36 16.55
N SER A 42 -35.66 17.09 16.73
CA SER A 42 -36.15 16.22 17.80
C SER A 42 -35.52 14.82 17.73
N VAL A 43 -35.52 14.20 16.55
CA VAL A 43 -34.93 12.88 16.33
C VAL A 43 -33.42 12.88 16.59
N ILE A 44 -32.68 13.87 16.09
CA ILE A 44 -31.22 13.94 16.26
C ILE A 44 -30.84 14.28 17.70
N SER A 45 -31.52 15.24 18.32
CA SER A 45 -31.28 15.67 19.70
C SER A 45 -31.39 14.50 20.67
N ASN A 46 -32.41 13.65 20.50
CA ASN A 46 -32.61 12.45 21.31
C ASN A 46 -31.49 11.42 21.09
N ARG A 47 -31.03 11.24 19.85
CA ARG A 47 -29.91 10.31 19.54
C ARG A 47 -28.56 10.80 20.06
N LEU A 48 -28.32 12.11 20.05
CA LEU A 48 -27.05 12.71 20.43
C LEU A 48 -27.01 13.20 21.89
N ASN A 49 -28.08 13.00 22.66
CA ASN A 49 -28.22 13.55 24.01
C ASN A 49 -27.90 15.07 24.05
N LYS A 50 -28.34 15.81 23.03
CA LYS A 50 -28.08 17.25 22.83
C LYS A 50 -26.59 17.63 22.66
N ASP A 51 -25.66 16.70 22.46
CA ASP A 51 -24.25 17.02 22.18
C ASP A 51 -23.96 17.14 20.67
N PHE A 52 -23.94 18.39 20.19
CA PHE A 52 -23.66 18.72 18.79
C PHE A 52 -22.18 19.08 18.54
N ARG A 53 -21.28 18.86 19.51
CA ARG A 53 -19.89 19.29 19.39
C ARG A 53 -19.11 18.44 18.40
N SER A 54 -18.47 19.11 17.44
CA SER A 54 -17.54 18.44 16.51
C SER A 54 -16.26 17.99 17.22
N LYS A 55 -15.86 16.73 16.99
CA LYS A 55 -14.60 16.17 17.50
C LYS A 55 -13.41 16.94 16.91
N ARG A 56 -12.46 17.31 17.77
CA ARG A 56 -11.31 18.17 17.38
C ARG A 56 -10.48 17.59 16.22
N ASN A 57 -10.30 16.27 16.16
CA ASN A 57 -9.54 15.58 15.10
C ASN A 57 -10.25 15.59 13.72
N GLN A 58 -11.56 15.82 13.68
CA GLN A 58 -12.33 15.94 12.44
C GLN A 58 -12.39 17.37 11.91
N ARG A 59 -12.03 18.37 12.72
CA ARG A 59 -12.01 19.77 12.30
C ARG A 59 -11.01 19.99 11.16
N ARG A 60 -11.38 20.87 10.22
CA ARG A 60 -10.56 21.29 9.07
C ARG A 60 -10.53 22.80 9.00
N ARG A 61 -9.46 23.37 8.44
CA ARG A 61 -9.43 24.80 8.10
C ARG A 61 -10.19 25.00 6.79
N THR A 62 -10.94 26.08 6.71
CA THR A 62 -11.54 26.52 5.44
C THR A 62 -10.42 26.91 4.48
N ASN A 63 -10.59 26.56 3.20
CA ASN A 63 -9.74 27.09 2.15
C ASN A 63 -10.21 28.50 1.80
N ALA A 64 -9.29 29.36 1.34
CA ALA A 64 -9.66 30.70 0.91
C ALA A 64 -10.75 30.65 -0.18
N PHE A 65 -11.91 31.21 0.13
CA PHE A 65 -12.96 31.50 -0.83
C PHE A 65 -12.55 32.79 -1.54
N THR A 66 -12.34 32.72 -2.85
CA THR A 66 -12.03 33.90 -3.66
C THR A 66 -13.32 34.36 -4.32
N ASN A 67 -13.87 35.49 -3.87
CA ASN A 67 -15.13 36.08 -4.38
C ASN A 67 -15.00 36.65 -5.79
N GLN A 68 -13.90 36.40 -6.50
CA GLN A 68 -13.68 36.91 -7.84
C GLN A 68 -14.07 35.86 -8.88
N PRO A 69 -15.25 35.99 -9.52
CA PRO A 69 -15.62 35.15 -10.65
C PRO A 69 -14.65 35.47 -11.80
N GLY A 70 -13.63 34.62 -11.98
CA GLY A 70 -12.63 34.79 -13.05
C GLY A 70 -11.19 34.56 -12.62
N ASN A 71 -10.85 34.66 -11.33
CA ASN A 71 -9.51 34.36 -10.86
C ASN A 71 -9.38 32.89 -10.45
N LYS A 72 -9.58 31.97 -11.42
CA LYS A 72 -8.90 30.67 -11.37
C LYS A 72 -7.41 31.00 -11.30
N ARG A 73 -6.83 30.99 -10.08
CA ARG A 73 -5.42 31.23 -9.73
C ARG A 73 -4.65 31.86 -10.89
N ARG A 74 -4.53 33.20 -10.91
CA ARG A 74 -3.64 33.89 -11.85
C ARG A 74 -2.31 33.12 -11.87
N ASN A 75 -2.09 32.32 -12.91
CA ASN A 75 -0.73 32.08 -13.36
C ASN A 75 -0.14 33.48 -13.49
N PRO A 76 1.03 33.77 -12.90
CA PRO A 76 1.65 35.07 -13.07
C PRO A 76 1.71 35.34 -14.57
N LYS A 77 0.86 36.28 -15.03
CA LYS A 77 0.81 36.71 -16.42
C LYS A 77 2.19 37.29 -16.69
N ARG A 78 2.95 36.68 -17.60
CA ARG A 78 4.14 37.32 -18.17
C ARG A 78 3.70 38.60 -18.89
N PRO A 79 4.53 39.65 -18.93
CA PRO A 79 4.32 40.74 -19.87
C PRO A 79 4.35 40.16 -21.28
N ARG A 80 3.35 40.51 -22.08
CA ARG A 80 3.22 40.12 -23.47
C ARG A 80 4.19 41.00 -24.26
N SER A 81 5.41 40.53 -24.48
CA SER A 81 6.34 41.18 -25.43
C SER A 81 6.02 40.64 -26.83
N GLU A 82 5.11 41.29 -27.52
CA GLU A 82 5.06 41.22 -28.97
C GLU A 82 6.07 42.24 -29.53
N SER A 83 6.82 41.81 -30.55
CA SER A 83 7.76 42.55 -31.39
C SER A 83 9.20 42.79 -30.88
N SER A 84 10.05 41.78 -31.09
CA SER A 84 11.33 41.98 -31.81
C SER A 84 11.96 40.62 -32.12
N ILE A 85 11.89 40.26 -33.40
CA ILE A 85 12.66 39.20 -34.04
C ILE A 85 14.14 39.54 -33.88
N GLY A 86 14.95 38.61 -33.35
CA GLY A 86 16.39 38.78 -33.24
C GLY A 86 17.03 37.71 -32.36
N GLN A 87 17.98 36.99 -32.93
CA GLN A 87 18.73 35.87 -32.35
C GLN A 87 19.33 36.14 -30.96
N ALA A 88 19.22 35.17 -30.05
CA ALA A 88 20.29 34.82 -29.11
C ALA A 88 20.00 33.47 -28.45
N SER A 89 20.85 32.50 -28.78
CA SER A 89 21.16 31.32 -27.99
C SER A 89 21.44 31.66 -26.52
N GLY A 90 20.78 30.98 -25.59
CA GLY A 90 21.08 31.09 -24.15
C GLY A 90 20.06 30.36 -23.29
N GLY A 91 20.51 29.33 -22.58
CA GLY A 91 19.68 28.40 -21.82
C GLY A 91 18.83 29.04 -20.72
N GLY A 92 17.72 28.37 -20.42
CA GLY A 92 16.85 28.71 -19.30
C GLY A 92 15.52 28.00 -19.44
N ASP A 93 15.49 26.73 -19.03
CA ASP A 93 14.28 25.91 -18.99
C ASP A 93 13.27 26.56 -18.03
N HIS A 94 12.39 27.41 -18.56
CA HIS A 94 11.34 28.03 -17.79
C HIS A 94 10.23 27.00 -17.56
N GLU A 95 10.45 26.08 -16.62
CA GLU A 95 9.41 25.19 -16.13
C GLU A 95 8.19 26.02 -15.71
N THR A 96 7.11 25.91 -16.49
CA THR A 96 5.81 26.47 -16.10
C THR A 96 5.46 25.92 -14.72
N LYS A 97 5.39 26.78 -13.70
CA LYS A 97 5.12 26.37 -12.31
C LYS A 97 3.70 25.80 -12.20
N ILE A 98 3.58 24.49 -12.38
CA ILE A 98 2.34 23.74 -12.27
C ILE A 98 1.75 23.96 -10.87
N PRO A 99 0.44 24.22 -10.72
CA PRO A 99 -0.19 24.35 -9.42
C PRO A 99 0.09 23.12 -8.55
N ARG A 100 0.48 23.33 -7.28
CA ARG A 100 0.82 22.23 -6.33
C ARG A 100 -0.18 21.07 -6.32
N ARG A 101 -1.47 21.34 -6.52
CA ARG A 101 -2.54 20.32 -6.58
C ARG A 101 -2.38 19.39 -7.79
N VAL A 102 -2.06 19.95 -8.95
CA VAL A 102 -1.91 19.23 -10.22
C VAL A 102 -0.60 18.44 -10.19
N LYS A 103 0.51 19.06 -9.78
CA LYS A 103 1.80 18.37 -9.59
C LYS A 103 1.66 17.14 -8.69
N ARG A 104 1.03 17.30 -7.52
CA ARG A 104 0.76 16.17 -6.60
C ARG A 104 -0.14 15.08 -7.18
N ARG A 105 -1.08 15.43 -8.07
CA ARG A 105 -1.94 14.43 -8.72
C ARG A 105 -1.15 13.62 -9.75
N MET A 106 -0.26 14.27 -10.49
CA MET A 106 0.66 13.58 -11.39
C MET A 106 1.64 12.70 -10.61
N GLU A 107 2.23 13.22 -9.54
CA GLU A 107 3.12 12.44 -8.64
C GLU A 107 2.42 11.21 -8.04
N LEU A 108 1.12 11.33 -7.68
CA LEU A 108 0.32 10.18 -7.21
C LEU A 108 0.09 9.11 -8.28
N LYS A 109 0.05 9.52 -9.56
CA LYS A 109 -0.11 8.62 -10.70
C LYS A 109 1.23 8.14 -11.27
N GLY A 110 2.34 8.70 -10.80
CA GLY A 110 3.69 8.48 -11.32
C GLY A 110 4.49 7.42 -10.57
N ASN A 111 3.82 6.54 -9.81
CA ASN A 111 4.51 5.38 -9.25
C ASN A 111 4.83 4.42 -10.41
N PRO A 112 6.10 4.04 -10.63
CA PRO A 112 6.44 3.06 -11.65
C PRO A 112 5.86 1.69 -11.29
N GLU A 113 5.67 0.83 -12.30
CA GLU A 113 5.18 -0.53 -12.10
C GLU A 113 6.16 -1.38 -11.27
N SER A 114 7.45 -1.16 -11.49
CA SER A 114 8.56 -1.81 -10.77
C SER A 114 9.52 -0.75 -10.19
N GLY A 115 10.12 -1.07 -9.04
CA GLY A 115 11.08 -0.21 -8.36
C GLY A 115 10.45 0.98 -7.62
N PHE A 116 11.32 1.89 -7.18
CA PHE A 116 10.94 3.12 -6.47
C PHE A 116 11.21 4.35 -7.32
N TYR A 117 10.36 5.37 -7.19
CA TYR A 117 10.65 6.68 -7.75
C TYR A 117 11.87 7.28 -7.03
N THR A 118 12.87 7.70 -7.79
CA THR A 118 14.11 8.26 -7.25
C THR A 118 14.13 9.77 -7.49
N SER A 119 14.41 10.53 -6.44
CA SER A 119 14.61 11.99 -6.56
C SER A 119 16.00 12.27 -7.17
N GLY A 120 16.24 13.49 -7.68
CA GLY A 120 17.50 13.81 -8.37
C GLY A 120 18.78 13.66 -7.53
N ASP A 121 18.64 13.56 -6.21
CA ASP A 121 19.71 13.29 -5.25
C ASP A 121 19.93 11.79 -4.96
N GLY A 122 19.23 10.89 -5.68
CA GLY A 122 19.29 9.45 -5.43
C GLY A 122 18.35 8.95 -4.33
N THR A 123 17.63 9.84 -3.62
CA THR A 123 16.74 9.43 -2.53
C THR A 123 15.44 8.85 -3.08
N LYS A 124 15.15 7.60 -2.71
CA LYS A 124 13.98 6.84 -3.14
C LYS A 124 12.71 7.29 -2.40
N ARG A 125 11.56 7.09 -3.03
CA ARG A 125 10.23 7.35 -2.46
C ARG A 125 9.43 6.06 -2.43
N LEU A 126 8.87 5.73 -1.27
CA LEU A 126 7.91 4.65 -1.13
C LEU A 126 6.66 4.94 -1.97
N ARG A 127 5.93 3.90 -2.39
CA ARG A 127 4.69 4.05 -3.20
C ARG A 127 3.62 4.88 -2.49
N THR A 128 3.62 4.90 -1.16
CA THR A 128 2.69 5.70 -0.33
C THR A 128 3.23 7.10 0.03
N HIS A 129 4.39 7.50 -0.49
CA HIS A 129 5.10 8.72 -0.08
C HIS A 129 4.21 9.97 -0.10
N VAL A 130 3.43 10.19 -1.17
CA VAL A 130 2.58 11.38 -1.27
C VAL A 130 1.47 11.40 -0.22
N TRP A 131 0.99 10.22 0.23
CA TRP A 131 0.03 10.13 1.32
C TRP A 131 0.65 10.54 2.66
N HIS A 132 1.86 10.06 2.94
CA HIS A 132 2.63 10.35 4.14
C HIS A 132 3.10 11.82 4.17
N ALA A 133 3.67 12.33 3.07
CA ALA A 133 4.15 13.71 2.93
C ALA A 133 3.06 14.78 3.12
N LYS A 134 1.77 14.41 3.00
CA LYS A 134 0.64 15.30 3.28
C LYS A 134 0.31 15.42 4.77
N ARG A 135 0.79 14.50 5.60
CA ARG A 135 0.35 14.29 6.99
C ARG A 135 1.49 14.32 8.00
N PHE A 136 2.69 13.94 7.56
CA PHE A 136 3.88 13.79 8.38
C PHE A 136 5.00 14.69 7.86
N SER A 137 5.96 14.98 8.74
CA SER A 137 7.25 15.52 8.32
C SER A 137 8.04 14.39 7.69
N MET A 138 8.55 14.61 6.47
CA MET A 138 9.36 13.62 5.76
C MET A 138 10.83 13.93 5.96
N THR A 139 11.62 12.91 6.31
CA THR A 139 13.07 13.00 6.48
C THR A 139 13.75 12.00 5.56
N LYS A 140 14.98 12.29 5.13
CA LYS A 140 15.79 11.36 4.35
C LYS A 140 16.54 10.43 5.30
N LEU A 141 16.23 9.14 5.27
CA LEU A 141 16.87 8.10 6.08
C LEU A 141 17.08 6.87 5.22
N TRP A 142 18.27 6.27 5.31
CA TRP A 142 18.62 5.01 4.64
C TRP A 142 18.39 5.02 3.11
N GLY A 143 18.57 6.19 2.47
CA GLY A 143 18.30 6.36 1.04
C GLY A 143 16.81 6.51 0.67
N PHE A 144 15.90 6.63 1.66
CA PHE A 144 14.46 6.80 1.45
C PHE A 144 13.92 8.08 2.09
N HIS A 145 12.83 8.60 1.53
CA HIS A 145 12.00 9.61 2.21
C HIS A 145 10.99 8.93 3.15
N ILE A 146 11.24 8.97 4.46
CA ILE A 146 10.46 8.28 5.49
C ILE A 146 9.76 9.30 6.40
N PRO A 147 8.51 9.05 6.82
CA PRO A 147 7.84 9.90 7.79
C PRO A 147 8.53 9.78 9.15
N LEU A 148 9.06 10.89 9.67
CA LEU A 148 9.65 10.94 11.01
C LEU A 148 8.74 11.70 11.96
N GLY A 149 8.50 11.12 13.13
CA GLY A 149 7.68 11.71 14.18
C GLY A 149 6.19 11.41 14.08
N LEU A 150 5.44 11.97 15.02
CA LEU A 150 4.02 11.69 15.19
C LEU A 150 3.17 12.47 14.18
N HIS A 151 1.99 11.94 13.87
CA HIS A 151 1.03 12.63 13.01
C HIS A 151 0.73 14.06 13.53
N GLY A 152 0.87 15.06 12.65
CA GLY A 152 0.65 16.47 12.97
C GLY A 152 1.84 17.16 13.67
N ARG A 153 1.56 18.14 14.54
CA ARG A 153 2.59 18.92 15.27
C ARG A 153 3.17 18.16 16.50
N GLY A 154 3.36 16.84 16.43
CA GLY A 154 4.08 16.10 17.47
C GLY A 154 3.34 15.79 18.78
N LYS A 155 2.07 16.21 18.97
CA LYS A 155 1.30 15.98 20.22
C LYS A 155 0.54 14.64 20.29
N GLY A 156 0.91 13.68 19.44
CA GLY A 156 0.12 12.47 19.16
C GLY A 156 0.51 11.20 19.93
N SER A 157 1.55 11.20 20.77
CA SER A 157 2.12 9.97 21.36
C SER A 157 1.09 9.18 22.17
N ARG A 158 0.31 9.88 23.00
CA ARG A 158 -0.78 9.28 23.78
C ARG A 158 -1.87 8.69 22.90
N ASP A 159 -2.16 9.32 21.77
CA ASP A 159 -3.16 8.81 20.82
C ASP A 159 -2.64 7.56 20.12
N VAL A 160 -1.36 7.54 19.70
CA VAL A 160 -0.72 6.35 19.13
C VAL A 160 -0.76 5.19 20.12
N LEU A 161 -0.36 5.40 21.37
CA LEU A 161 -0.42 4.36 22.41
C LEU A 161 -1.85 3.89 22.65
N LYS A 162 -2.82 4.82 22.72
CA LYS A 162 -4.24 4.48 22.86
C LYS A 162 -4.75 3.66 21.67
N LYS A 163 -4.34 4.00 20.46
CA LYS A 163 -4.70 3.29 19.22
C LYS A 163 -4.05 1.92 19.14
N SER A 164 -2.81 1.76 19.58
CA SER A 164 -2.17 0.45 19.71
C SER A 164 -2.94 -0.46 20.67
N ARG A 165 -3.37 0.05 21.84
CA ARG A 165 -4.10 -0.75 22.84
C ARG A 165 -5.56 -1.05 22.47
N GLN A 166 -6.29 -0.08 21.92
CA GLN A 166 -7.76 -0.14 21.76
C GLN A 166 -8.24 -0.13 20.31
N GLY A 167 -7.34 -0.07 19.35
CA GLY A 167 -7.62 0.15 17.94
C GLY A 167 -6.61 -0.54 17.04
N VAL A 168 -6.27 0.15 15.95
CA VAL A 168 -5.33 -0.34 14.94
C VAL A 168 -4.38 0.78 14.52
N LEU A 169 -3.12 0.43 14.32
CA LEU A 169 -2.10 1.24 13.70
C LEU A 169 -1.55 0.51 12.47
N VAL A 170 -1.24 1.25 11.43
CA VAL A 170 -0.59 0.73 10.22
C VAL A 170 0.71 1.47 10.01
N HIS A 171 1.78 0.72 9.81
CA HIS A 171 3.12 1.20 9.51
C HIS A 171 3.52 0.72 8.12
N ASP A 172 4.00 1.64 7.28
CA ASP A 172 4.56 1.30 5.99
C ASP A 172 6.06 0.99 6.14
N ALA A 173 6.37 -0.31 6.22
CA ALA A 173 7.71 -0.85 6.36
C ALA A 173 8.33 -1.25 5.01
N SER A 174 7.79 -0.77 3.89
CA SER A 174 8.19 -1.15 2.52
C SER A 174 9.60 -0.70 2.12
N TYR A 175 10.33 -0.02 3.02
CA TYR A 175 11.76 0.21 2.88
C TYR A 175 12.60 -1.03 3.25
N HIS A 176 12.01 -2.07 3.85
CA HIS A 176 12.68 -3.38 3.91
C HIS A 176 12.69 -3.98 2.50
N ILE A 177 13.85 -4.45 2.08
CA ILE A 177 14.06 -4.98 0.73
C ILE A 177 14.21 -6.49 0.83
N ALA A 178 13.42 -7.21 0.03
CA ALA A 178 13.52 -8.66 -0.08
C ALA A 178 14.64 -9.05 -1.06
N VAL A 179 15.49 -9.99 -0.63
CA VAL A 179 16.45 -10.70 -1.47
C VAL A 179 15.87 -12.08 -1.76
N GLN A 180 15.75 -12.45 -3.03
CA GLN A 180 15.35 -13.77 -3.46
C GLN A 180 16.57 -14.66 -3.70
N LEU A 181 16.62 -15.76 -2.95
CA LEU A 181 17.50 -16.88 -3.21
C LEU A 181 16.71 -17.99 -3.91
N GLU A 182 17.25 -18.52 -5.00
CA GLU A 182 16.61 -19.55 -5.83
C GLU A 182 17.61 -20.67 -6.13
N GLY A 183 17.25 -21.90 -5.77
CA GLY A 183 18.16 -23.04 -5.88
C GLY A 183 17.65 -24.30 -5.19
N PRO A 184 18.46 -25.36 -5.16
CA PRO A 184 18.15 -26.58 -4.42
C PRO A 184 18.00 -26.33 -2.92
N GLU A 185 17.00 -26.93 -2.29
CA GLU A 185 16.71 -26.75 -0.85
C GLU A 185 17.93 -26.96 0.05
N ARG A 186 18.69 -28.05 -0.17
CA ARG A 186 19.90 -28.36 0.61
C ARG A 186 20.97 -27.28 0.50
N SER A 187 21.15 -26.71 -0.68
CA SER A 187 22.14 -25.64 -0.92
C SER A 187 21.71 -24.32 -0.29
N LEU A 188 20.42 -23.99 -0.36
CA LEU A 188 19.84 -22.83 0.30
C LEU A 188 19.99 -22.94 1.82
N LEU A 189 19.69 -24.09 2.41
CA LEU A 189 19.87 -24.34 3.84
C LEU A 189 21.34 -24.24 4.27
N SER A 190 22.28 -24.79 3.47
CA SER A 190 23.72 -24.65 3.70
C SER A 190 24.13 -23.18 3.81
N ILE A 191 23.68 -22.34 2.87
CA ILE A 191 23.97 -20.90 2.87
C ILE A 191 23.39 -20.23 4.13
N LEU A 192 22.13 -20.53 4.49
CA LEU A 192 21.52 -19.94 5.69
C LEU A 192 22.22 -20.36 6.97
N ASN A 193 22.61 -21.63 7.10
CA ASN A 193 23.29 -22.13 8.29
C ASN A 193 24.68 -21.52 8.48
N LYS A 194 25.35 -21.13 7.40
CA LYS A 194 26.64 -20.41 7.45
C LYS A 194 26.48 -18.93 7.84
N LEU A 195 25.35 -18.32 7.50
CA LEU A 195 25.16 -16.87 7.55
C LEU A 195 24.25 -16.36 8.67
N LEU A 196 23.35 -17.18 9.17
CA LEU A 196 22.29 -16.78 10.09
C LEU A 196 22.51 -17.35 11.49
N GLU A 197 22.33 -16.51 12.51
CA GLU A 197 22.27 -16.92 13.92
C GLU A 197 20.97 -16.41 14.57
N PRO A 198 20.12 -17.27 15.16
CA PRO A 198 20.23 -18.72 15.16
C PRO A 198 20.07 -19.29 13.75
N SER A 199 20.83 -20.35 13.46
CA SER A 199 20.68 -21.06 12.19
C SER A 199 19.32 -21.77 12.13
N PRO A 200 18.70 -21.90 10.92
CA PRO A 200 17.46 -22.65 10.77
C PRO A 200 17.51 -24.04 11.40
N SER A 201 18.66 -24.73 11.28
CA SER A 201 18.88 -26.07 11.83
C SER A 201 18.94 -26.13 13.36
N SER A 202 19.08 -25.00 14.05
CA SER A 202 19.09 -24.94 15.52
C SER A 202 17.68 -25.04 16.12
N HIS A 203 16.64 -24.91 15.31
CA HIS A 203 15.25 -25.04 15.75
C HIS A 203 14.84 -26.52 15.93
N SER A 204 13.74 -26.74 16.67
CA SER A 204 13.13 -28.07 16.72
C SER A 204 12.72 -28.53 15.32
N LYS A 205 12.67 -29.85 15.11
CA LYS A 205 12.28 -30.44 13.81
C LYS A 205 10.95 -29.88 13.30
N GLU A 206 9.95 -29.80 14.17
CA GLU A 206 8.62 -29.27 13.85
C GLU A 206 8.66 -27.79 13.40
N ALA A 207 9.47 -26.96 14.06
CA ALA A 207 9.62 -25.56 13.70
C ALA A 207 10.35 -25.38 12.37
N LEU A 208 11.40 -26.17 12.13
CA LEU A 208 12.14 -26.19 10.87
C LEU A 208 11.24 -26.68 9.72
N ASP A 209 10.45 -27.73 9.92
CA ASP A 209 9.50 -28.24 8.93
C ASP A 209 8.41 -27.19 8.60
N SER A 210 7.91 -26.48 9.61
CA SER A 210 6.97 -25.37 9.41
C SER A 210 7.57 -24.23 8.58
N ILE A 211 8.84 -23.89 8.84
CA ILE A 211 9.57 -22.88 8.08
C ILE A 211 9.81 -23.33 6.63
N LEU A 212 10.30 -24.56 6.43
CA LEU A 212 10.61 -25.13 5.11
C LEU A 212 9.39 -25.30 4.21
N THR A 213 8.24 -25.64 4.81
CA THR A 213 6.96 -25.72 4.10
C THR A 213 6.36 -24.35 3.79
N GLY A 214 6.94 -23.25 4.31
CA GLY A 214 6.46 -21.89 4.13
C GLY A 214 5.23 -21.55 4.98
N ARG A 215 4.98 -22.31 6.07
CA ARG A 215 3.90 -22.06 7.03
C ARG A 215 4.32 -21.08 8.13
N SER A 216 5.62 -20.88 8.32
CA SER A 216 6.16 -19.86 9.22
C SER A 216 7.36 -19.14 8.62
N TYR A 217 7.63 -17.93 9.12
CA TYR A 217 8.88 -17.22 8.87
C TYR A 217 9.84 -17.38 10.05
N GLY A 218 11.14 -17.21 9.79
CA GLY A 218 12.18 -17.16 10.82
C GLY A 218 12.76 -15.75 10.96
N ASN A 219 13.26 -15.44 12.15
CA ASN A 219 14.04 -14.24 12.43
C ASN A 219 15.44 -14.66 12.86
N ALA A 220 16.46 -14.03 12.28
CA ALA A 220 17.85 -14.29 12.63
C ALA A 220 18.70 -13.04 12.45
N MET A 221 19.92 -13.07 12.98
CA MET A 221 20.96 -12.11 12.70
C MET A 221 21.80 -12.62 11.53
N LEU A 222 21.98 -11.77 10.52
CA LEU A 222 22.84 -12.02 9.37
C LEU A 222 24.28 -11.64 9.72
N TYR A 223 25.23 -12.48 9.35
CA TYR A 223 26.66 -12.30 9.55
C TYR A 223 27.41 -12.23 8.22
N HIS A 224 28.66 -11.77 8.29
CA HIS A 224 29.61 -11.96 7.21
C HIS A 224 30.10 -13.41 7.10
N VAL A 225 30.51 -13.81 5.90
CA VAL A 225 30.90 -15.20 5.58
C VAL A 225 32.30 -15.56 6.10
N GLU A 226 33.16 -14.61 6.50
CA GLU A 226 34.54 -14.95 6.90
C GLU A 226 35.14 -14.09 8.04
N PRO A 227 36.07 -14.65 8.83
CA PRO A 227 36.35 -14.26 10.22
C PRO A 227 37.73 -13.54 10.33
N PRO A 228 38.27 -13.27 11.55
CA PRO A 228 38.40 -14.22 12.66
C PRO A 228 37.23 -14.22 13.65
N VAL A 229 36.37 -13.22 13.60
CA VAL A 229 35.08 -13.19 14.32
C VAL A 229 34.02 -12.74 13.33
N SER A 230 33.00 -13.56 13.07
CA SER A 230 31.92 -13.22 12.17
C SER A 230 31.26 -11.92 12.63
N GLN A 231 31.39 -10.86 11.84
CA GLN A 231 30.82 -9.56 12.16
C GLN A 231 29.32 -9.56 11.84
N VAL A 232 28.54 -9.00 12.76
CA VAL A 232 27.09 -8.86 12.63
C VAL A 232 26.77 -7.81 11.58
N VAL A 233 25.91 -8.16 10.62
CA VAL A 233 25.44 -7.26 9.57
C VAL A 233 24.09 -6.65 9.94
N ALA A 234 23.06 -7.49 10.12
CA ALA A 234 21.70 -7.00 10.30
C ALA A 234 20.74 -8.06 10.87
N PRO A 235 19.69 -7.66 11.60
CA PRO A 235 18.53 -8.53 11.81
C PRO A 235 17.81 -8.73 10.46
N VAL A 236 17.44 -9.98 10.18
CA VAL A 236 16.73 -10.37 8.97
C VAL A 236 15.53 -11.26 9.31
N THR A 237 14.50 -11.15 8.49
CA THR A 237 13.37 -12.07 8.49
C THR A 237 13.44 -12.90 7.22
N TYR A 238 13.45 -14.21 7.32
CA TYR A 238 13.51 -15.10 6.17
C TYR A 238 12.27 -15.99 6.10
N MET A 239 11.83 -16.31 4.89
CA MET A 239 10.64 -17.13 4.65
C MET A 239 10.74 -17.88 3.33
N TRP A 240 10.27 -19.12 3.33
CA TRP A 240 10.21 -19.95 2.14
C TRP A 240 8.93 -19.70 1.38
N ARG A 241 9.01 -19.68 0.05
CA ARG A 241 7.83 -19.70 -0.79
C ARG A 241 7.17 -21.09 -0.66
N PRO A 242 5.88 -21.19 -0.30
CA PRO A 242 5.20 -22.48 -0.19
C PRO A 242 5.26 -23.26 -1.51
N SER A 243 5.62 -24.53 -1.44
CA SER A 243 5.74 -25.42 -2.60
C SER A 243 4.39 -25.77 -3.25
N GLN A 244 3.29 -25.63 -2.51
CA GLN A 244 1.94 -26.02 -2.93
C GLN A 244 1.12 -24.90 -3.60
N LEU A 245 1.72 -23.76 -3.94
CA LEU A 245 0.96 -22.75 -4.69
C LEU A 245 0.56 -23.37 -6.04
N PRO A 246 -0.74 -23.44 -6.41
CA PRO A 246 -1.14 -24.02 -7.68
C PRO A 246 -0.46 -23.22 -8.78
N MET A 247 0.53 -23.81 -9.44
CA MET A 247 1.17 -23.21 -10.59
C MET A 247 0.08 -23.05 -11.65
N ARG A 248 -0.21 -21.81 -12.04
CA ARG A 248 -0.80 -21.52 -13.35
C ARG A 248 0.23 -22.00 -14.37
N ARG A 249 0.05 -23.19 -14.92
CA ARG A 249 0.73 -23.61 -16.14
C ARG A 249 0.14 -22.78 -17.27
N ASP A 250 0.87 -21.76 -17.68
CA ASP A 250 0.68 -21.14 -18.98
C ASP A 250 2.07 -20.73 -19.46
N GLU A 251 2.74 -21.68 -20.12
CA GLU A 251 3.74 -21.46 -21.17
C GLU A 251 4.07 -22.82 -21.79
N GLY A 252 3.86 -22.91 -23.10
CA GLY A 252 3.62 -24.16 -23.81
C GLY A 252 4.84 -24.94 -24.28
N LYS A 253 4.58 -26.22 -24.56
CA LYS A 253 4.96 -26.88 -25.82
C LYS A 253 4.11 -28.14 -25.99
N GLY A 254 3.48 -28.24 -27.14
CA GLY A 254 2.62 -29.36 -27.51
C GLY A 254 3.40 -30.67 -27.75
N GLY A 255 2.64 -31.75 -27.79
CA GLY A 255 3.08 -33.08 -28.17
C GLY A 255 2.21 -34.13 -27.52
N ASP A 256 1.27 -34.68 -28.30
CA ASP A 256 0.43 -35.82 -27.94
C ASP A 256 1.24 -37.01 -27.42
N CYS A 257 0.75 -37.68 -26.37
CA CYS A 257 0.68 -39.14 -26.36
C CYS A 257 -0.21 -39.69 -25.24
N VAL A 258 -0.91 -40.74 -25.64
CA VAL A 258 -1.84 -41.62 -24.94
C VAL A 258 -1.17 -42.30 -23.73
N GLY A 259 -1.99 -42.59 -22.71
CA GLY A 259 -1.55 -43.00 -21.38
C GLY A 259 -0.81 -44.33 -21.27
N ASN A 260 -0.19 -44.52 -20.11
CA ASN A 260 -0.06 -45.82 -19.47
C ASN A 260 0.17 -45.64 -17.96
N ASP A 261 -0.56 -46.40 -17.15
CA ASP A 261 -0.31 -46.56 -15.71
C ASP A 261 1.01 -47.32 -15.51
N GLY A 262 1.93 -46.73 -14.76
CA GLY A 262 3.18 -47.36 -14.34
C GLY A 262 3.75 -46.65 -13.11
N PRO A 263 4.33 -47.38 -12.13
CA PRO A 263 4.81 -46.79 -10.89
C PRO A 263 6.03 -45.91 -11.19
N VAL A 264 5.87 -44.60 -10.99
CA VAL A 264 6.91 -43.63 -11.31
C VAL A 264 8.09 -43.83 -10.36
N SER A 265 9.24 -44.09 -10.97
CA SER A 265 10.54 -44.30 -10.36
C SER A 265 10.97 -43.14 -9.47
N ASN A 266 11.68 -43.46 -8.38
CA ASN A 266 12.49 -42.53 -7.57
C ASN A 266 13.56 -41.87 -8.46
N GLY A 267 13.20 -40.77 -9.12
CA GLY A 267 14.15 -39.82 -9.67
C GLY A 267 14.39 -38.72 -8.66
N ASP A 268 15.65 -38.38 -8.39
CA ASP A 268 16.10 -37.25 -7.59
C ASP A 268 15.56 -35.93 -8.18
N TYR A 269 14.29 -35.62 -7.93
CA TYR A 269 13.72 -34.34 -8.28
C TYR A 269 14.33 -33.31 -7.33
N VAL A 270 15.33 -32.57 -7.82
CA VAL A 270 15.94 -31.48 -7.07
C VAL A 270 14.91 -30.36 -6.99
N ASP A 271 14.17 -30.34 -5.89
CA ASP A 271 13.19 -29.28 -5.58
C ASP A 271 13.88 -27.92 -5.60
N PHE A 272 13.74 -27.21 -6.72
CA PHE A 272 14.13 -25.81 -6.85
C PHE A 272 13.14 -24.96 -6.06
N ARG A 273 13.63 -24.33 -5.01
CA ARG A 273 12.81 -23.53 -4.10
C ARG A 273 13.22 -22.07 -4.16
N LYS A 274 12.27 -21.21 -3.77
CA LYS A 274 12.49 -19.78 -3.62
C LYS A 274 12.40 -19.41 -2.16
N LEU A 275 13.39 -18.69 -1.69
CA LEU A 275 13.48 -18.15 -0.34
C LEU A 275 13.58 -16.63 -0.44
N TRP A 276 12.89 -15.93 0.46
CA TRP A 276 13.04 -14.49 0.62
C TRP A 276 13.72 -14.16 1.94
N VAL A 277 14.72 -13.29 1.88
CA VAL A 277 15.39 -12.71 3.06
C VAL A 277 15.10 -11.21 3.05
N TRP A 278 14.36 -10.73 4.03
CA TRP A 278 14.04 -9.32 4.22
C TRP A 278 15.13 -8.65 5.03
N ILE A 279 15.74 -7.62 4.44
CA ILE A 279 16.81 -6.83 5.05
C ILE A 279 16.36 -5.39 5.14
N HIS A 280 16.71 -4.73 6.24
CA HIS A 280 16.46 -3.30 6.43
C HIS A 280 17.27 -2.46 5.43
N ALA A 281 16.71 -1.35 4.93
CA ALA A 281 17.37 -0.48 3.95
C ALA A 281 18.77 -0.01 4.36
N SER A 282 19.00 0.24 5.65
CA SER A 282 20.28 0.76 6.17
C SER A 282 21.46 -0.19 5.96
N SER A 283 21.20 -1.49 6.00
CA SER A 283 22.19 -2.56 5.91
C SER A 283 22.01 -3.42 4.66
N PHE A 284 21.14 -2.99 3.74
CA PHE A 284 20.80 -3.75 2.55
C PHE A 284 22.02 -3.98 1.64
N SER A 285 22.84 -2.95 1.39
CA SER A 285 24.02 -3.08 0.53
C SER A 285 25.01 -4.10 1.06
N GLU A 286 25.27 -4.05 2.37
CA GLU A 286 26.18 -4.95 3.06
C GLU A 286 25.61 -6.38 3.12
N GLY A 287 24.38 -6.54 3.60
CA GLY A 287 23.74 -7.85 3.71
C GLY A 287 23.53 -8.54 2.36
N TYR A 288 23.21 -7.79 1.32
CA TYR A 288 23.10 -8.33 -0.04
C TYR A 288 24.46 -8.79 -0.59
N ALA A 289 25.53 -8.05 -0.29
CA ALA A 289 26.89 -8.45 -0.67
C ALA A 289 27.31 -9.74 0.05
N SER A 290 27.06 -9.84 1.36
CA SER A 290 27.36 -11.06 2.15
C SER A 290 26.59 -12.28 1.62
N LEU A 291 25.30 -12.12 1.30
CA LEU A 291 24.50 -13.19 0.69
C LEU A 291 25.04 -13.60 -0.69
N LYS A 292 25.39 -12.64 -1.54
CA LYS A 292 26.00 -12.93 -2.86
C LYS A 292 27.33 -13.67 -2.73
N GLN A 293 28.18 -13.23 -1.80
CA GLN A 293 29.46 -13.87 -1.54
C GLN A 293 29.27 -15.32 -1.09
N ALA A 294 28.32 -15.59 -0.19
CA ALA A 294 28.01 -16.95 0.23
C ALA A 294 27.48 -17.82 -0.91
N CYS A 295 26.61 -17.28 -1.78
CA CYS A 295 26.16 -18.00 -2.98
C CYS A 295 27.31 -18.34 -3.92
N GLN A 296 28.26 -17.42 -4.12
CA GLN A 296 29.45 -17.67 -4.95
C GLN A 296 30.36 -18.74 -4.35
N ARG A 297 30.58 -18.73 -3.03
CA ARG A 297 31.35 -19.77 -2.36
C ARG A 297 30.68 -21.13 -2.43
N GLN A 298 29.36 -21.18 -2.22
CA GLN A 298 28.59 -22.42 -2.37
C GLN A 298 28.76 -22.99 -3.79
N MET A 299 28.74 -22.14 -4.81
CA MET A 299 29.00 -22.55 -6.18
C MET A 299 30.41 -23.11 -6.38
N ASN A 300 31.44 -22.47 -5.78
CA ASN A 300 32.82 -22.94 -5.88
C ASN A 300 33.05 -24.27 -5.15
N GLU A 301 32.41 -24.47 -3.99
CA GLU A 301 32.55 -25.67 -3.17
C GLU A 301 31.77 -26.87 -3.73
N THR A 302 30.52 -26.67 -4.15
CA THR A 302 29.63 -27.78 -4.53
C THR A 302 29.28 -27.81 -6.02
N GLY A 303 29.71 -26.84 -6.82
CA GLY A 303 29.35 -26.73 -8.24
C GLY A 303 27.89 -26.35 -8.52
N VAL A 304 27.10 -26.07 -7.48
CA VAL A 304 25.66 -25.80 -7.59
C VAL A 304 25.41 -24.30 -7.65
N LEU A 305 24.75 -23.85 -8.73
CA LEU A 305 24.36 -22.45 -8.88
C LEU A 305 23.14 -22.12 -8.00
N VAL A 306 23.29 -21.13 -7.13
CA VAL A 306 22.17 -20.51 -6.37
C VAL A 306 21.98 -19.08 -6.88
N GLY A 307 20.82 -18.78 -7.44
CA GLY A 307 20.46 -17.44 -7.89
C GLY A 307 20.23 -16.50 -6.71
N CYS A 308 20.81 -15.30 -6.75
CA CYS A 308 20.66 -14.26 -5.72
C CYS A 308 20.28 -12.93 -6.35
N SER A 309 19.01 -12.53 -6.20
CA SER A 309 18.44 -11.33 -6.84
C SER A 309 17.74 -10.42 -5.85
N SER A 310 17.79 -9.10 -6.08
CA SER A 310 17.04 -8.12 -5.28
C SER A 310 15.64 -7.94 -5.86
N LEU A 311 14.62 -7.94 -5.01
CA LEU A 311 13.24 -7.63 -5.36
C LEU A 311 12.85 -6.19 -4.96
N GLU A 312 13.80 -5.26 -5.01
CA GLU A 312 13.60 -3.88 -4.60
C GLU A 312 12.43 -3.22 -5.35
N GLY A 313 11.45 -2.71 -4.59
CA GLY A 313 10.28 -2.02 -5.13
C GLY A 313 9.26 -2.91 -5.87
N GLN A 314 9.47 -4.23 -5.87
CA GLN A 314 8.50 -5.22 -6.36
C GLN A 314 7.58 -5.72 -5.24
N LEU A 315 8.16 -5.98 -4.06
CA LEU A 315 7.44 -6.37 -2.86
C LEU A 315 7.33 -5.20 -1.88
N ALA A 316 6.25 -5.17 -1.12
CA ALA A 316 5.97 -4.15 -0.10
C ALA A 316 5.61 -4.83 1.22
N LYS A 317 5.94 -4.17 2.34
CA LYS A 317 5.68 -4.67 3.69
C LYS A 317 4.86 -3.63 4.46
N LEU A 318 3.64 -4.01 4.84
CA LEU A 318 2.80 -3.21 5.73
C LEU A 318 2.66 -3.94 7.05
N GLU A 319 2.97 -3.27 8.14
CA GLU A 319 2.85 -3.81 9.49
C GLU A 319 1.60 -3.23 10.15
N ILE A 320 0.78 -4.10 10.74
CA ILE A 320 -0.49 -3.72 11.34
C ILE A 320 -0.44 -4.14 12.81
N PHE A 321 -0.71 -3.19 13.71
CA PHE A 321 -0.61 -3.38 15.14
C PHE A 321 -1.93 -3.06 15.84
N GLY A 322 -2.21 -3.79 16.92
CA GLY A 322 -3.24 -3.47 17.89
C GLY A 322 -4.37 -4.49 17.99
N SER A 323 -5.18 -4.38 19.04
CA SER A 323 -6.20 -5.37 19.43
C SER A 323 -7.36 -5.54 18.43
N LYS A 324 -7.45 -4.71 17.40
CA LYS A 324 -8.47 -4.81 16.35
C LYS A 324 -7.87 -5.06 14.97
N ALA A 325 -6.60 -5.45 14.90
CA ALA A 325 -5.87 -5.63 13.64
C ALA A 325 -6.48 -6.76 12.80
N SER A 326 -6.70 -7.93 13.39
CA SER A 326 -7.41 -9.07 12.76
C SER A 326 -8.77 -8.67 12.20
N HIS A 327 -9.59 -8.03 13.01
CA HIS A 327 -10.93 -7.56 12.61
C HIS A 327 -10.90 -6.57 11.45
N LEU A 328 -9.88 -5.70 11.41
CA LEU A 328 -9.70 -4.79 10.27
C LEU A 328 -9.32 -5.56 9.01
N LEU A 329 -8.42 -6.53 9.13
CA LEU A 329 -7.98 -7.37 8.02
C LEU A 329 -9.14 -8.20 7.45
N GLN A 330 -9.94 -8.85 8.29
CA GLN A 330 -11.16 -9.56 7.88
C GLN A 330 -12.13 -8.68 7.08
N LYS A 331 -12.30 -7.43 7.50
CA LYS A 331 -13.21 -6.48 6.86
C LYS A 331 -12.69 -5.86 5.58
N THR A 332 -11.38 -5.93 5.36
CA THR A 332 -10.73 -5.24 4.23
C THR A 332 -10.27 -6.25 3.17
N LEU A 333 -9.75 -7.38 3.61
CA LEU A 333 -9.21 -8.42 2.75
C LEU A 333 -10.24 -9.54 2.59
N HIS A 334 -10.95 -9.50 1.47
CA HIS A 334 -11.91 -10.54 1.11
C HIS A 334 -11.24 -11.59 0.21
N PRO A 335 -11.09 -12.84 0.66
CA PRO A 335 -10.52 -13.90 -0.15
C PRO A 335 -11.32 -14.12 -1.44
N VAL A 336 -10.61 -14.40 -2.52
CA VAL A 336 -11.25 -14.84 -3.77
C VAL A 336 -11.85 -16.22 -3.52
N LYS A 337 -13.17 -16.33 -3.61
CA LYS A 337 -13.82 -17.65 -3.67
C LYS A 337 -13.48 -18.27 -5.02
N ILE A 338 -12.47 -19.13 -5.05
CA ILE A 338 -12.26 -20.02 -6.20
C ILE A 338 -13.30 -21.12 -6.03
N SER A 339 -14.48 -20.94 -6.63
CA SER A 339 -15.40 -22.04 -6.83
C SER A 339 -14.71 -23.03 -7.77
N SER A 340 -14.33 -24.19 -7.25
CA SER A 340 -14.01 -25.35 -8.07
C SER A 340 -15.30 -25.78 -8.78
N SER A 341 -15.51 -25.21 -9.95
CA SER A 341 -16.39 -25.74 -10.99
C SER A 341 -15.65 -25.45 -12.28
N GLU A 342 -15.40 -26.51 -13.02
CA GLU A 342 -14.93 -26.49 -14.38
C GLU A 342 -15.71 -25.41 -15.16
N ASP A 343 -14.98 -24.49 -15.79
CA ASP A 343 -15.03 -24.30 -17.23
C ASP A 343 -14.15 -23.12 -17.64
N SER A 344 -13.16 -23.46 -18.45
CA SER A 344 -12.46 -22.53 -19.31
C SER A 344 -13.45 -21.91 -20.30
N SER A 345 -13.79 -20.64 -20.15
CA SER A 345 -13.90 -19.73 -21.29
C SER A 345 -14.18 -18.28 -20.87
N MET A 346 -13.38 -17.39 -21.45
CA MET A 346 -13.79 -16.09 -21.99
C MET A 346 -14.56 -15.12 -21.08
N LEU A 347 -13.87 -14.01 -20.77
CA LEU A 347 -14.40 -12.64 -20.74
C LEU A 347 -15.89 -12.50 -21.14
N ARG A 348 -16.80 -12.43 -20.17
CA ARG A 348 -18.03 -11.63 -20.30
C ARG A 348 -18.48 -11.03 -18.98
N LYS A 349 -18.54 -9.70 -19.03
CA LYS A 349 -19.55 -8.78 -18.48
C LYS A 349 -20.22 -9.15 -17.15
N CYS A 350 -20.08 -8.21 -16.21
CA CYS A 350 -20.88 -8.05 -15.01
C CYS A 350 -22.34 -8.49 -15.19
N SER A 351 -22.78 -9.40 -14.32
CA SER A 351 -24.15 -9.40 -13.83
C SER A 351 -24.17 -9.76 -12.35
N THR A 352 -24.89 -8.92 -11.63
CA THR A 352 -25.21 -8.97 -10.20
C THR A 352 -26.08 -10.17 -9.90
N GLU A 353 -25.59 -11.13 -9.11
CA GLU A 353 -26.45 -12.01 -8.31
C GLU A 353 -25.82 -12.26 -6.93
N LYS A 354 -26.67 -12.12 -5.91
CA LYS A 354 -26.35 -12.27 -4.49
C LYS A 354 -26.06 -13.75 -4.21
N ALA A 355 -24.81 -14.10 -3.92
CA ALA A 355 -24.44 -15.45 -3.49
C ALA A 355 -24.16 -15.49 -1.99
N GLU A 356 -24.87 -16.40 -1.32
CA GLU A 356 -24.90 -16.62 0.13
C GLU A 356 -23.52 -16.85 0.76
N VAL A 357 -23.38 -16.35 1.98
CA VAL A 357 -22.20 -16.46 2.83
C VAL A 357 -22.22 -17.83 3.50
N LYS A 358 -21.64 -18.85 2.87
CA LYS A 358 -21.26 -20.08 3.59
C LYS A 358 -19.97 -19.83 4.38
N ASN A 359 -20.04 -20.13 5.68
CA ASN A 359 -19.00 -19.94 6.68
C ASN A 359 -17.73 -20.74 6.33
N VAL A 360 -16.71 -20.04 5.81
CA VAL A 360 -15.33 -20.52 5.84
C VAL A 360 -14.80 -20.25 7.24
N ALA A 361 -14.15 -21.24 7.86
CA ALA A 361 -13.51 -21.08 9.17
C ALA A 361 -12.63 -19.82 9.17
N ASP A 362 -12.90 -18.94 10.13
CA ASP A 362 -12.31 -17.61 10.20
C ASP A 362 -10.78 -17.69 10.35
N PRO A 363 -10.00 -17.29 9.31
CA PRO A 363 -8.54 -17.41 9.33
C PRO A 363 -7.87 -16.43 10.32
N TYR A 364 -8.64 -15.57 10.98
CA TYR A 364 -8.11 -14.58 11.92
C TYR A 364 -8.59 -14.78 13.37
N LYS A 365 -9.01 -15.99 13.76
CA LYS A 365 -9.14 -16.35 15.18
C LYS A 365 -7.76 -16.32 15.84
N GLU A 366 -7.44 -15.19 16.47
CA GLU A 366 -6.13 -14.87 17.08
C GLU A 366 -5.67 -15.87 18.15
N GLU A 367 -6.58 -16.63 18.75
CA GLU A 367 -6.28 -17.45 19.94
C GLU A 367 -5.38 -18.67 19.68
N ASN A 368 -5.15 -19.08 18.42
CA ASN A 368 -4.34 -20.26 18.07
C ASN A 368 -3.27 -20.02 16.98
N ILE A 369 -2.97 -18.77 16.64
CA ILE A 369 -1.98 -18.48 15.58
C ILE A 369 -0.59 -18.39 16.20
N SER A 370 0.32 -19.27 15.78
CA SER A 370 1.74 -19.18 16.15
C SER A 370 2.31 -17.81 15.79
N SER A 371 3.18 -17.26 16.64
CA SER A 371 3.75 -15.90 16.51
C SER A 371 4.43 -15.62 15.17
N CYS A 372 4.86 -16.66 14.46
CA CYS A 372 5.54 -16.56 13.17
C CYS A 372 4.77 -17.18 12.00
N ALA A 373 3.47 -17.45 12.14
CA ALA A 373 2.69 -18.10 11.09
C ALA A 373 2.55 -17.23 9.82
N ILE A 374 2.53 -17.89 8.67
CA ILE A 374 2.27 -17.30 7.35
C ILE A 374 0.97 -17.89 6.81
N LEU A 375 0.04 -17.01 6.43
CA LEU A 375 -1.22 -17.37 5.78
C LEU A 375 -1.27 -16.76 4.38
N PRO A 376 -0.86 -17.49 3.33
CA PRO A 376 -0.95 -17.01 1.96
C PRO A 376 -2.41 -16.99 1.51
N LEU A 377 -2.88 -15.83 1.02
CA LEU A 377 -4.26 -15.64 0.58
C LEU A 377 -4.29 -14.91 -0.76
N PHE A 378 -5.14 -15.37 -1.68
CA PHE A 378 -5.56 -14.59 -2.83
C PHE A 378 -6.73 -13.71 -2.42
N VAL A 379 -6.59 -12.40 -2.57
CA VAL A 379 -7.54 -11.41 -2.08
C VAL A 379 -8.03 -10.55 -3.23
N MET A 380 -9.32 -10.23 -3.23
CA MET A 380 -9.89 -9.22 -4.12
C MET A 380 -9.30 -7.84 -3.84
N ASP A 381 -9.21 -6.98 -4.85
CA ASP A 381 -8.80 -5.59 -4.63
C ASP A 381 -9.77 -4.90 -3.65
N PRO A 382 -9.32 -4.45 -2.46
CA PRO A 382 -10.19 -3.85 -1.45
C PRO A 382 -10.91 -2.58 -1.91
N ARG A 383 -10.54 -2.01 -3.07
CA ARG A 383 -11.21 -0.83 -3.66
C ARG A 383 -12.49 -1.19 -4.41
N LEU A 384 -12.72 -2.48 -4.69
CA LEU A 384 -13.90 -2.97 -5.40
C LEU A 384 -15.06 -3.34 -4.46
N ILE A 385 -14.85 -3.17 -3.16
CA ILE A 385 -15.75 -3.51 -2.05
C ILE A 385 -16.18 -2.20 -1.39
#